data_AF-A0A8S3K1C5-F1
#
_entry.id   AF-A0A8S3K1C5-F1
#
_cell.length_a   1.000
_cell.length_b   1.000
_cell.length_c   1.000
_cell.angle_alpha   90.00
_cell.angle_beta   90.00
_cell.angle_gamma   90.00
#
_symmetry.space_group_name_H-M   'P 1'
#
loop_
_entity.id
_entity.type
_entity.pdbx_description
1 polymer ?
#
loop_
_entity_poly.entity_id
_entity_poly.type
_entity_poly.pdbx_seq_one_letter_code
_entity_poly.pdbx_strand_id
1 'polypeptide(L)'
;IQMKLDFAPKIVMSDFEPALMGVVKTEFSAATHSSCYFHFTQAIYRNIQRLGLCTIYNYDDDVKHFCRQLMALPLLPEPVIEDTYDELSDGSPRFPCLNGVFMVCL
;
A
#
# COMPACT_ATOMS: atom_id res chain seq x y z
N ILE A 1 14.49 21.69 -32.10
CA ILE A 1 15.00 20.30 -32.08
C ILE A 1 14.11 19.53 -31.11
N GLN A 2 13.24 18.67 -31.63
CA GLN A 2 12.43 17.79 -30.77
C GLN A 2 13.30 16.57 -30.48
N MET A 3 13.90 16.53 -29.28
CA MET A 3 14.61 15.34 -28.84
C MET A 3 13.56 14.24 -28.64
N LYS A 4 13.46 13.34 -29.61
CA LYS A 4 12.74 12.08 -29.47
C LYS A 4 13.59 11.18 -28.58
N LEU A 5 13.43 11.32 -27.28
CA LEU A 5 13.99 10.39 -26.31
C LEU A 5 13.17 9.11 -26.46
N ASP A 6 13.75 8.05 -27.02
CA ASP A 6 13.14 6.72 -27.02
C ASP A 6 13.21 6.17 -25.58
N PHE A 7 12.32 6.68 -24.74
CA PHE A 7 12.19 6.32 -23.34
C PHE A 7 11.15 5.21 -23.20
N ALA A 8 11.63 3.97 -23.12
CA ALA A 8 10.82 2.77 -22.97
C ALA A 8 11.23 2.01 -21.69
N PRO A 9 10.84 2.50 -20.51
CA PRO A 9 11.13 1.81 -19.26
C PRO A 9 10.45 0.44 -19.25
N LYS A 10 11.15 -0.58 -18.73
CA LYS A 10 10.56 -1.92 -18.51
C LYS A 10 9.78 -2.00 -17.20
N ILE A 11 10.23 -1.22 -16.21
CA ILE A 11 9.64 -1.16 -14.88
C ILE A 11 9.51 0.31 -14.51
N VAL A 12 8.34 0.69 -14.05
CA VAL A 12 8.09 2.01 -13.46
C VAL A 12 7.78 1.79 -11.98
N MET A 13 8.66 2.30 -11.12
CA MET A 13 8.46 2.23 -9.67
C MET A 13 7.89 3.54 -9.15
N SER A 14 6.74 3.49 -8.49
CA SER A 14 6.14 4.68 -7.90
C SER A 14 5.41 4.36 -6.60
N ASP A 15 4.77 5.37 -6.01
CA ASP A 15 3.81 5.17 -4.94
C ASP A 15 2.45 4.65 -5.48
N PHE A 16 1.53 4.37 -4.56
CA PHE A 16 0.19 3.84 -4.82
C PHE A 16 -0.84 4.93 -5.13
N GLU A 17 -0.44 6.07 -5.67
CA GLU A 17 -1.41 7.11 -6.02
C GLU A 17 -2.21 6.68 -7.27
N PRO A 18 -3.55 6.58 -7.20
CA PRO A 18 -4.36 6.06 -8.32
C PRO A 18 -4.18 6.84 -9.61
N ALA A 19 -4.00 8.17 -9.51
CA ALA A 19 -3.75 9.03 -10.66
C ALA A 19 -2.43 8.66 -11.36
N LEU A 20 -1.36 8.44 -10.58
CA LEU A 20 -0.06 8.06 -11.11
C LEU A 20 -0.08 6.66 -11.73
N MET A 21 -0.70 5.69 -11.05
CA MET A 21 -0.92 4.35 -11.58
C MET A 21 -1.66 4.38 -12.93
N GLY A 22 -2.68 5.25 -13.03
CA GLY A 22 -3.42 5.48 -14.27
C GLY A 22 -2.52 6.00 -15.39
N VAL A 23 -1.74 7.05 -15.14
CA VAL A 23 -0.82 7.63 -16.13
C VAL A 23 0.27 6.64 -16.56
N VAL A 24 0.83 5.87 -15.62
CA VAL A 24 1.84 4.84 -15.95
C VAL A 24 1.23 3.79 -16.88
N LYS A 25 0.00 3.37 -16.61
CA LYS A 25 -0.70 2.38 -17.44
C LYS A 25 -1.02 2.91 -18.84
N THR A 26 -1.31 4.20 -19.00
CA THR A 26 -1.64 4.81 -20.31
C THR A 26 -0.38 5.14 -21.12
N GLU A 27 0.59 5.83 -20.51
CA GLU A 27 1.78 6.33 -21.21
C GLU A 27 2.86 5.26 -21.36
N PHE A 28 2.93 4.31 -20.42
CA PHE A 28 3.92 3.24 -20.39
C PHE A 28 3.26 1.86 -20.32
N SER A 29 2.31 1.60 -21.21
CA SER A 29 1.54 0.34 -21.25
C SER A 29 2.39 -0.93 -21.38
N ALA A 30 3.61 -0.82 -21.92
CA ALA A 30 4.57 -1.92 -22.01
C ALA A 30 5.44 -2.11 -20.75
N ALA A 31 5.39 -1.16 -19.81
CA ALA A 31 6.14 -1.22 -18.57
C ALA A 31 5.32 -1.93 -17.48
N THR A 32 6.00 -2.73 -16.66
CA THR A 32 5.40 -3.23 -15.41
C THR A 32 5.43 -2.11 -14.37
N HIS A 33 4.26 -1.73 -13.87
CA HIS A 33 4.19 -0.90 -12.67
C HIS A 33 4.55 -1.74 -11.45
N SER A 34 5.47 -1.23 -10.63
CA SER A 34 5.92 -1.89 -9.41
C SER A 34 5.93 -0.90 -8.26
N SER A 35 5.65 -1.39 -7.06
CA SER A 35 5.73 -0.62 -5.83
C SER A 35 6.76 -1.28 -4.92
N CYS A 36 7.49 -0.48 -4.16
CA CYS A 36 8.43 -1.01 -3.17
C CYS A 36 7.80 -1.08 -1.78
N TYR A 37 8.40 -1.89 -0.90
CA TYR A 37 8.00 -2.02 0.51
C TYR A 37 7.90 -0.66 1.22
N PHE A 38 8.81 0.26 0.91
CA PHE A 38 8.77 1.62 1.47
C PHE A 38 7.48 2.35 1.09
N HIS A 39 7.08 2.36 -0.19
CA HIS A 39 5.83 3.00 -0.61
C HIS A 39 4.60 2.31 -0.03
N PHE A 40 4.66 0.99 0.18
CA PHE A 40 3.56 0.21 0.78
C PHE A 40 3.32 0.61 2.23
N THR A 41 4.37 0.59 3.05
CA THR A 41 4.28 1.00 4.46
C THR A 41 3.91 2.48 4.61
N GLN A 42 4.42 3.34 3.72
CA GLN A 42 4.06 4.74 3.69
C GLN A 42 2.58 4.96 3.34
N ALA A 43 2.03 4.19 2.40
CA ALA A 43 0.62 4.29 2.02
C ALA A 43 -0.32 3.89 3.19
N ILE A 44 0.02 2.83 3.92
CA ILE A 44 -0.69 2.44 5.15
C ILE A 44 -0.65 3.59 6.17
N TYR A 45 0.53 4.15 6.43
CA TYR A 45 0.66 5.25 7.39
C TYR A 45 -0.11 6.51 6.97
N ARG A 46 -0.10 6.86 5.68
CA ARG A 46 -0.92 7.97 5.16
C ARG A 46 -2.41 7.72 5.36
N ASN A 47 -2.89 6.49 5.22
CA ASN A 47 -4.27 6.15 5.53
C ASN A 47 -4.59 6.29 7.02
N ILE A 48 -3.70 5.84 7.92
CA ILE A 48 -3.83 6.06 9.37
C ILE A 48 -3.99 7.57 9.65
N GLN A 49 -3.17 8.41 9.01
CA GLN A 49 -3.26 9.87 9.14
C GLN A 49 -4.60 10.41 8.61
N ARG A 50 -4.99 10.01 7.40
CA ARG A 50 -6.23 10.46 6.73
C ARG A 50 -7.49 10.11 7.54
N LEU A 51 -7.47 9.00 8.26
CA LEU A 51 -8.57 8.52 9.09
C LEU A 51 -8.58 9.14 10.49
N GLY A 52 -7.62 10.02 10.82
CA GLY A 52 -7.50 10.63 12.15
C GLY A 52 -7.01 9.67 13.23
N LEU A 53 -6.40 8.54 12.84
CA LEU A 53 -6.01 7.46 13.74
C LEU A 53 -4.64 7.63 14.36
N CYS A 54 -3.91 8.71 14.08
CA CYS A 54 -2.55 8.95 14.59
C CYS A 54 -2.45 8.82 16.10
N THR A 55 -3.40 9.37 16.85
CA THR A 55 -3.38 9.32 18.32
C THR A 55 -3.51 7.87 18.79
N ILE A 56 -4.51 7.15 18.29
CA ILE A 56 -4.75 5.75 18.66
C ILE A 56 -3.54 4.89 18.27
N TYR A 57 -3.04 5.02 17.04
CA TYR A 57 -1.83 4.30 16.59
C TYR A 57 -0.60 4.54 17.48
N ASN A 58 -0.46 5.72 18.10
CA ASN A 58 0.70 6.03 18.95
C ASN A 58 0.55 5.54 20.40
N TYR A 59 -0.67 5.38 20.89
CA TYR A 59 -0.94 5.12 22.31
C TYR A 59 -1.67 3.79 22.59
N ASP A 60 -2.21 3.14 21.56
CA ASP A 60 -2.85 1.83 21.63
C ASP A 60 -1.91 0.80 20.98
N ASP A 61 -1.31 -0.05 21.80
CA ASP A 61 -0.35 -1.05 21.35
C ASP A 61 -0.99 -2.13 20.47
N ASP A 62 -2.27 -2.45 20.68
CA ASP A 62 -2.99 -3.45 19.87
C ASP A 62 -3.22 -2.89 18.45
N VAL A 63 -3.66 -1.64 18.34
CA VAL A 63 -3.82 -0.98 17.02
C VAL A 63 -2.47 -0.80 16.33
N LYS A 64 -1.43 -0.44 17.08
CA LYS A 64 -0.07 -0.30 16.53
C LYS A 64 0.47 -1.63 16.05
N HIS A 65 0.27 -2.71 16.81
CA HIS A 65 0.68 -4.05 16.44
C HIS A 65 -0.05 -4.52 15.19
N PHE A 66 -1.36 -4.36 15.16
CA PHE A 66 -2.20 -4.66 14.01
C PHE A 66 -1.72 -3.96 12.72
N CYS A 67 -1.52 -2.64 12.78
CA CYS A 67 -1.01 -1.86 11.66
C CYS A 67 0.38 -2.31 11.19
N ARG A 68 1.24 -2.77 12.12
CA ARG A 68 2.56 -3.31 11.79
C ARG A 68 2.50 -4.71 11.17
N GLN A 69 1.58 -5.56 11.60
CA GLN A 69 1.32 -6.85 10.95
C GLN A 69 0.85 -6.64 9.51
N LEU A 70 -0.06 -5.69 9.29
CA LEU A 70 -0.50 -5.30 7.95
C LEU A 70 0.68 -4.81 7.09
N MET A 71 1.56 -3.97 7.65
CA MET A 71 2.78 -3.51 6.97
C MET A 71 3.74 -4.66 6.63
N ALA A 72 3.73 -5.76 7.39
CA ALA A 72 4.63 -6.90 7.21
C ALA A 72 4.10 -7.96 6.22
N LEU A 73 2.81 -7.93 5.85
CA LEU A 73 2.20 -8.88 4.90
C LEU A 73 3.03 -9.16 3.63
N PRO A 74 3.53 -8.16 2.87
CA PRO A 74 4.29 -8.43 1.65
C PRO A 74 5.67 -9.06 1.88
N LEU A 75 6.08 -9.25 3.14
CA LEU A 75 7.32 -9.93 3.52
C LEU A 75 7.10 -11.44 3.75
N LEU A 76 5.86 -11.91 3.73
CA LEU A 76 5.54 -13.33 3.85
C LEU A 76 5.76 -14.06 2.51
N PRO A 77 5.93 -15.39 2.53
CA PRO A 77 5.86 -16.19 1.32
C PRO A 77 4.53 -15.98 0.60
N GLU A 78 4.57 -15.80 -0.72
CA GLU A 78 3.37 -15.55 -1.55
C GLU A 78 2.18 -16.49 -1.26
N PRO A 79 2.37 -17.82 -1.09
CA PRO A 79 1.23 -18.72 -0.88
C PRO A 79 0.45 -18.50 0.41
N VAL A 80 0.99 -17.75 1.38
CA VAL A 80 0.35 -17.52 2.69
C VAL A 80 -0.14 -16.09 2.88
N ILE A 81 0.13 -15.19 1.92
CA ILE A 81 -0.23 -13.76 2.05
C ILE A 81 -1.75 -13.59 2.15
N GLU A 82 -2.51 -14.27 1.28
CA GLU A 82 -3.97 -14.16 1.22
C GLU A 82 -4.62 -14.71 2.50
N ASP A 83 -4.27 -15.93 2.91
CA ASP A 83 -4.77 -16.53 4.15
C ASP A 83 -4.43 -15.67 5.39
N THR A 84 -3.18 -15.18 5.49
CA THR A 84 -2.78 -14.31 6.62
C THR A 84 -3.51 -12.98 6.59
N TYR A 85 -3.82 -12.46 5.40
CA TYR A 85 -4.60 -11.23 5.25
C TYR A 85 -6.04 -11.41 5.75
N ASP A 86 -6.69 -12.51 5.39
CA ASP A 86 -8.06 -12.81 5.83
C ASP A 86 -8.12 -12.96 7.36
N GLU A 87 -7.18 -13.72 7.93
CA GLU A 87 -7.06 -13.88 9.40
C GLU A 87 -6.86 -12.54 10.12
N LEU A 88 -5.98 -11.67 9.58
CA LEU A 88 -5.77 -10.32 10.13
C LEU A 88 -7.02 -9.45 10.02
N SER A 89 -7.74 -9.54 8.91
CA SER A 89 -8.95 -8.75 8.66
C SER A 89 -10.07 -9.13 9.62
N ASP A 90 -10.26 -10.43 9.86
CA ASP A 90 -11.21 -10.97 10.83
C ASP A 90 -10.86 -10.60 12.28
N GLY A 91 -9.56 -10.56 12.59
CA GLY A 91 -9.02 -10.16 13.89
C GLY A 91 -8.92 -8.66 14.12
N SER A 92 -9.39 -7.82 13.18
CA SER A 92 -9.18 -6.37 13.25
C SER A 92 -9.76 -5.76 14.54
N PRO A 93 -9.02 -4.87 15.24
CA PRO A 93 -9.53 -4.17 16.40
C PRO A 93 -10.85 -3.45 16.04
N ARG A 94 -11.84 -3.46 16.95
CA ARG A 94 -13.17 -2.86 16.74
C ARG A 94 -13.09 -1.32 16.65
N PHE A 95 -12.54 -0.81 15.57
CA PHE A 95 -12.57 0.59 15.17
C PHE A 95 -13.13 0.66 13.75
N PRO A 96 -14.35 1.22 13.55
CA PRO A 96 -14.99 1.29 12.25
C PRO A 96 -14.14 1.94 11.14
N CYS A 97 -13.21 2.80 11.53
CA CYS A 97 -12.30 3.49 10.62
C CYS A 97 -11.07 2.66 10.21
N LEU A 98 -10.69 1.59 10.94
CA LEU A 98 -9.57 0.73 10.55
C LEU A 98 -9.85 -0.03 9.24
N ASN A 99 -11.11 -0.36 8.96
CA ASN A 99 -11.56 -0.93 7.67
C ASN A 99 -11.17 -0.05 6.46
N GLY A 100 -10.95 1.27 6.67
CA GLY A 100 -10.49 2.20 5.64
C GLY A 100 -8.97 2.23 5.45
N VAL A 101 -8.17 1.63 6.34
CA VAL A 101 -6.71 1.53 6.18
C VAL A 101 -6.36 0.57 5.04
N PHE A 102 -7.22 -0.43 4.81
CA PHE A 102 -7.03 -1.52 3.84
C PHE A 102 -7.30 -1.13 2.38
N MET A 103 -8.17 -0.15 2.12
CA MET A 103 -8.83 0.03 0.81
C MET A 103 -8.01 0.78 -0.28
N VAL A 104 -6.70 0.97 -0.10
CA VAL A 104 -5.89 1.79 -1.05
C VAL A 104 -4.55 1.17 -1.42
N CYS A 105 -4.21 -0.03 -0.92
CA CYS A 105 -2.89 -0.63 -1.15
C CYS A 105 -2.90 -1.95 -1.94
N LEU A 106 -4.07 -2.52 -2.22
CA LEU A 106 -4.29 -3.69 -3.07
C LEU A 106 -5.34 -3.37 -4.13
#